data_AF-A0A936MC07-F1
#
_entry.id   AF-A0A936MC07-F1
#
_cell.length_a   1.000
_cell.length_b   1.000
_cell.length_c   1.000
_cell.angle_alpha   90.00
_cell.angle_beta   90.00
_cell.angle_gamma   90.00
#
_symmetry.space_group_name_H-M   'P 1'
#
loop_
_entity.id
_entity.type
_entity.pdbx_description
1 polymer ?
#
loop_
_entity_poly.entity_id
_entity_poly.type
_entity_poly.pdbx_seq_one_letter_code
_entity_poly.pdbx_strand_id
1 'polypeptide(L)'
;MYSDFFLLERDGAPVSRAERLALGDTSGRDEAWLRDTLFRNPAIVPVRDVDPSFGPLIPLCRELQTEAGRLDVAYINQYGRLTLVECKL
;
A
#
# COMPACT_ATOMS: atom_id res chain seq x y z
N MET A 1 18.60 8.66 -8.57
CA MET A 1 17.88 9.50 -7.60
C MET A 1 16.95 10.39 -8.42
N TYR A 2 15.75 9.88 -8.73
CA TYR A 2 14.75 10.58 -9.55
C TYR A 2 13.77 11.25 -8.57
N SER A 3 14.16 12.41 -8.04
CA SER A 3 13.44 13.06 -6.92
C SER A 3 12.71 14.34 -7.32
N ASP A 4 12.81 14.76 -8.57
CA ASP A 4 12.17 15.98 -9.05
C ASP A 4 10.90 15.63 -9.80
N PHE A 5 9.77 15.89 -9.13
CA PHE A 5 8.45 15.86 -9.74
C PHE A 5 8.10 17.27 -10.22
N PHE A 6 7.51 17.36 -11.40
CA PHE A 6 7.09 18.62 -12.00
C PHE A 6 5.59 18.59 -12.28
N LEU A 7 4.91 19.68 -11.97
CA LEU A 7 3.49 19.86 -12.26
C LEU A 7 3.34 20.62 -13.58
N LEU A 8 2.56 20.03 -14.49
CA LEU A 8 2.16 20.61 -15.78
C LEU A 8 0.64 20.70 -15.78
N GLU A 9 0.08 21.88 -15.46
CA GLU A 9 -1.37 22.03 -15.35
C GLU A 9 -2.06 22.13 -16.73
N ARG A 10 -1.41 22.79 -17.71
CA ARG A 10 -1.92 23.00 -19.08
C ARG A 10 -0.75 23.20 -20.07
N ASP A 11 -0.99 22.92 -21.35
CA ASP A 11 -0.01 23.22 -22.40
C ASP A 11 0.33 24.72 -22.44
N GLY A 12 1.63 25.04 -22.34
CA GLY A 12 2.15 26.41 -22.29
C GLY A 12 2.13 27.08 -20.92
N ALA A 13 1.60 26.42 -19.88
CA ALA A 13 1.72 26.90 -18.51
C ALA A 13 3.17 26.72 -17.98
N PRO A 14 3.65 27.60 -17.09
CA PRO A 14 4.96 27.45 -16.49
C PRO A 14 5.03 26.14 -15.70
N VAL A 15 6.09 25.37 -15.96
CA VAL A 15 6.40 24.15 -15.21
C VAL A 15 6.78 24.54 -13.79
N SER A 16 6.06 24.00 -12.80
CA SER A 16 6.40 24.20 -11.38
C SER A 16 6.94 22.91 -10.77
N ARG A 17 7.84 23.05 -9.80
CA ARG A 17 8.29 21.89 -9.02
C ARG A 17 7.14 21.45 -8.13
N ALA A 18 6.79 20.17 -8.20
CA ALA A 18 5.77 19.61 -7.33
C ALA A 18 6.31 19.57 -5.90
N GLU A 19 5.50 20.02 -4.96
CA GLU A 19 5.76 19.89 -3.54
C GLU A 19 5.10 18.62 -3.01
N ARG A 20 5.76 17.98 -2.03
CA ARG A 20 5.18 16.83 -1.35
C ARG A 20 4.00 17.31 -0.51
N LEU A 21 2.80 16.92 -0.91
CA LEU A 21 1.60 17.10 -0.10
C LEU A 21 1.43 15.88 0.80
N ALA A 22 1.35 16.09 2.12
CA ALA A 22 0.95 15.04 3.04
C ALA A 22 -0.56 14.76 2.84
N LEU A 23 -0.94 13.49 2.74
CA LEU A 23 -2.34 13.09 2.64
C LEU A 23 -3.00 13.21 4.03
N GLY A 24 -3.50 14.40 4.33
CA GLY A 24 -4.33 14.68 5.51
C GLY A 24 -3.59 14.67 6.86
N ASP A 25 -4.35 14.89 7.94
CA ASP A 25 -3.89 14.64 9.31
C ASP A 25 -3.99 13.15 9.59
N THR A 26 -2.85 12.48 9.73
CA THR A 26 -2.83 11.05 10.08
C THR A 26 -3.18 10.80 11.55
N SER A 27 -3.30 11.85 12.38
CA SER A 27 -3.53 11.79 13.82
C SER A 27 -2.54 10.86 14.53
N GLY A 28 -1.28 10.86 14.09
CA GLY A 28 -0.22 10.01 14.62
C GLY A 28 -0.20 8.57 14.08
N ARG A 29 -0.97 8.27 13.04
CA ARG A 29 -0.93 6.98 12.35
C ARG A 29 0.16 7.00 11.27
N ASP A 30 0.97 5.96 11.24
CA ASP A 30 2.03 5.73 10.25
C ASP A 30 1.79 4.44 9.46
N GLU A 31 2.68 4.11 8.54
CA GLU A 31 2.58 2.89 7.74
C GLU A 31 2.64 1.63 8.60
N ALA A 32 3.36 1.68 9.74
CA ALA A 32 3.41 0.57 10.69
C ALA A 32 2.05 0.32 11.37
N TRP A 33 1.35 1.39 11.75
CA TRP A 33 -0.02 1.32 12.25
C TRP A 33 -0.96 0.71 11.21
N LEU A 34 -0.85 1.14 9.95
CA LEU A 34 -1.68 0.61 8.87
C LEU A 34 -1.42 -0.88 8.66
N ARG A 35 -0.16 -1.28 8.50
CA ARG A 35 0.27 -2.68 8.39
C ARG A 35 -0.29 -3.54 9.52
N ASP A 36 -0.13 -3.09 10.76
CA ASP A 36 -0.56 -3.85 11.94
C ASP A 36 -2.08 -3.93 12.06
N THR A 37 -2.78 -2.92 11.58
CA THR A 37 -4.26 -2.89 11.51
C THR A 37 -4.77 -3.87 10.47
N LEU A 38 -4.21 -3.86 9.27
CA LEU A 38 -4.57 -4.77 8.19
C LEU A 38 -4.23 -6.22 8.52
N PHE A 39 -3.07 -6.48 9.14
CA PHE A 39 -2.68 -7.85 9.52
C PHE A 39 -3.65 -8.47 10.53
N ARG A 40 -4.09 -7.67 11.53
CA ARG A 40 -5.04 -8.12 12.56
C ARG A 40 -6.47 -8.24 12.04
N ASN A 41 -6.81 -7.49 11.01
CA ASN A 41 -8.18 -7.41 10.47
C ASN A 41 -8.14 -7.57 8.94
N PRO A 42 -7.80 -8.76 8.41
CA PRO A 42 -7.65 -9.00 6.98
C PRO A 42 -8.91 -8.66 6.17
N ALA A 43 -10.10 -8.74 6.78
CA ALA A 43 -11.37 -8.41 6.14
C ALA A 43 -11.53 -6.93 5.77
N ILE A 44 -10.67 -6.03 6.28
CA ILE A 44 -10.64 -4.61 5.89
C ILE A 44 -10.18 -4.46 4.43
N VAL A 45 -9.32 -5.36 3.94
CA VAL A 45 -8.83 -5.30 2.56
C VAL A 45 -9.94 -5.77 1.61
N PRO A 46 -10.42 -4.91 0.68
CA PRO A 46 -11.59 -5.21 -0.16
C PRO A 46 -11.24 -6.10 -1.36
N VAL A 47 -10.50 -7.20 -1.13
CA VAL A 47 -10.08 -8.10 -2.23
C VAL A 47 -11.26 -8.67 -2.99
N ARG A 48 -12.41 -8.86 -2.33
CA ARG A 48 -13.63 -9.39 -2.98
C ARG A 48 -14.22 -8.45 -4.03
N ASP A 49 -14.02 -7.14 -3.86
CA ASP A 49 -14.55 -6.14 -4.78
C ASP A 49 -13.64 -5.98 -6.01
N VAL A 50 -12.37 -6.36 -5.88
CA VAL A 50 -11.38 -6.37 -6.97
C VAL A 50 -11.38 -7.70 -7.71
N ASP A 51 -11.15 -8.81 -7.00
CA ASP A 51 -11.19 -10.18 -7.52
C ASP A 51 -11.59 -11.16 -6.39
N PRO A 52 -12.83 -11.68 -6.40
CA PRO A 52 -13.34 -12.60 -5.39
C PRO A 52 -12.49 -13.85 -5.15
N SER A 53 -11.69 -14.28 -6.13
CA SER A 53 -10.88 -15.50 -6.05
C SER A 53 -9.72 -15.41 -5.06
N PHE A 54 -9.34 -14.20 -4.62
CA PHE A 54 -8.30 -14.00 -3.60
C PHE A 54 -8.84 -14.04 -2.17
N GLY A 55 -10.15 -13.94 -1.98
CA GLY A 55 -10.77 -14.09 -0.65
C GLY A 55 -11.01 -15.56 -0.25
N PRO A 56 -11.20 -15.86 1.04
CA PRO A 56 -10.89 -15.00 2.19
C PRO A 56 -9.37 -14.91 2.43
N LEU A 57 -8.91 -13.76 2.94
CA LEU A 57 -7.51 -13.55 3.29
C LEU A 57 -7.17 -14.18 4.64
N ILE A 58 -6.13 -15.01 4.66
CA ILE A 58 -5.54 -15.64 5.85
C ILE A 58 -4.15 -15.00 6.04
N PRO A 59 -3.87 -14.36 7.19
CA PRO A 59 -2.57 -13.75 7.45
C PRO A 59 -1.44 -14.81 7.48
N LEU A 60 -0.37 -14.57 6.72
CA LEU A 60 0.84 -15.40 6.75
C LEU A 60 1.90 -14.76 7.64
N CYS A 61 2.37 -13.57 7.27
CA CYS A 61 3.41 -12.85 8.00
C CYS A 61 3.38 -11.35 7.68
N ARG A 62 4.11 -10.59 8.50
CA ARG A 62 4.45 -9.18 8.29
C ARG A 62 5.94 -9.06 8.01
N GLU A 63 6.34 -8.00 7.32
CA GLU A 63 7.74 -7.63 7.10
C GLU A 63 8.58 -8.77 6.48
N LEU A 64 8.02 -9.45 5.47
CA LEU A 64 8.70 -10.56 4.79
C LEU A 64 9.88 -10.02 3.97
N GLN A 65 11.09 -10.46 4.33
CA GLN A 65 12.30 -10.13 3.58
C GLN A 65 12.37 -10.98 2.30
N THR A 66 12.62 -10.33 1.17
CA THR A 66 12.88 -10.96 -0.14
C THR A 66 14.14 -10.37 -0.75
N GLU A 67 14.62 -10.96 -1.84
CA GLU A 67 15.76 -10.41 -2.60
C GLU A 67 15.45 -9.03 -3.22
N ALA A 68 14.18 -8.75 -3.48
CA ALA A 68 13.71 -7.48 -4.06
C ALA A 68 13.38 -6.41 -3.00
N GLY A 69 13.55 -6.73 -1.71
CA GLY A 69 13.19 -5.86 -0.60
C GLY A 69 12.17 -6.48 0.35
N ARG A 70 11.66 -5.66 1.26
CA ARG A 70 10.77 -6.09 2.33
C ARG A 70 9.31 -5.81 1.96
N LEU A 71 8.44 -6.78 2.16
CA LEU A 71 6.99 -6.67 2.00
C LEU A 71 6.32 -6.42 3.36
N ASP A 72 5.35 -5.50 3.42
CA ASP A 72 4.68 -5.16 4.68
C ASP A 72 3.77 -6.28 5.21
N VAL A 73 2.88 -6.82 4.36
CA VAL A 73 2.00 -7.94 4.73
C VAL A 73 1.87 -8.96 3.60
N ALA A 74 1.98 -10.24 3.95
CA ALA A 74 1.59 -11.36 3.09
C ALA A 74 0.34 -12.05 3.64
N TYR A 75 -0.62 -12.30 2.75
CA TYR A 75 -1.77 -13.17 2.99
C TYR A 75 -1.76 -14.34 2.01
N ILE A 76 -2.45 -15.42 2.38
CA ILE A 76 -2.80 -16.53 1.50
C ILE A 76 -4.29 -16.83 1.63
N ASN A 77 -4.86 -17.57 0.70
CA ASN A 77 -6.18 -18.17 0.87
C ASN A 77 -6.11 -19.71 0.84
N GLN A 78 -7.25 -20.36 1.07
CA GLN A 78 -7.36 -21.82 1.07
C GLN A 78 -6.95 -22.49 -0.26
N TYR A 79 -6.86 -21.73 -1.35
CA TYR A 79 -6.44 -22.21 -2.67
C TYR A 79 -4.96 -21.95 -2.97
N GLY A 80 -4.20 -21.43 -2.01
CA GLY A 80 -2.78 -21.13 -2.16
C GLY A 80 -2.49 -19.81 -2.91
N ARG A 81 -3.50 -18.96 -3.13
CA ARG A 81 -3.29 -17.66 -3.79
C ARG A 81 -2.71 -16.65 -2.81
N LEU A 82 -1.61 -16.02 -3.19
CA LEU A 82 -0.94 -14.99 -2.38
C LEU A 82 -1.52 -13.60 -2.66
N THR A 83 -1.71 -12.83 -1.59
CA THR A 83 -1.98 -11.38 -1.68
C THR A 83 -0.86 -10.66 -0.94
N LEU A 84 -0.12 -9.82 -1.66
CA LEU A 84 1.00 -9.05 -1.12
C LEU A 84 0.53 -7.59 -0.96
N VAL A 85 0.72 -7.02 0.23
CA VAL A 85 0.29 -5.65 0.55
C VAL A 85 1.49 -4.80 0.94
N GLU A 86 1.56 -3.62 0.34
CA GLU A 86 2.48 -2.53 0.68
C GLU A 86 1.66 -1.37 1.27
N CYS A 87 2.06 -0.87 2.45
CA CYS A 87 1.40 0.20 3.15
C CYS A 87 1.99 1.56 2.76
N LYS A 88 1.13 2.54 2.50
CA LYS A 88 1.48 3.94 2.24
C LYS A 88 0.41 4.86 2.85
N LEU A 89 0.86 5.94 3.47
CA LEU A 89 0.04 7.05 3.97
C LEU A 89 0.62 8.38 3.47
#